data_AF-A0A2N2LBY2-F1
#
_entry.id   AF-A0A2N2LBY2-F1
#
_cell.length_a   1.000
_cell.length_b   1.000
_cell.length_c   1.000
_cell.angle_alpha   90.00
_cell.angle_beta   90.00
_cell.angle_gamma   90.00
#
_symmetry.space_group_name_H-M   'P 1'
#
loop_
_entity.id
_entity.type
_entity.pdbx_description
1 polymer ?
#
loop_
_entity_poly.entity_id
_entity_poly.type
_entity_poly.pdbx_seq_one_letter_code
_entity_poly.pdbx_strand_id
1 'polypeptide(L)'
;MSNAIEFRIKRDNCKDAYLNGKTDPLELAVIFGVSDITVRKWIKSGKWDELFKEERKLDHEISIARKRALIQALREYAKNPADTALQSLVNLIKQNQKDSEPSKELNDYIVRFLDQVTDFMIEKGHETMLKQFQSIVIDLAEYLRVRNG
;
A
#
# COMPACT_ATOMS: atom_id res chain seq x y z
N MET A 1 -23.01 -16.23 -25.85
CA MET A 1 -23.29 -16.04 -24.42
C MET A 1 -22.05 -16.03 -23.53
N SER A 2 -20.91 -16.66 -23.90
CA SER A 2 -19.68 -16.68 -23.09
C SER A 2 -18.97 -15.31 -22.96
N ASN A 3 -18.89 -14.55 -24.06
CA ASN A 3 -18.11 -13.30 -24.09
C ASN A 3 -18.62 -12.21 -23.13
N ALA A 4 -19.93 -12.16 -22.87
CA ALA A 4 -20.50 -11.16 -21.96
C ALA A 4 -20.17 -11.45 -20.49
N ILE A 5 -20.10 -12.72 -20.11
CA ILE A 5 -19.73 -13.16 -18.75
C ILE A 5 -18.24 -12.89 -18.53
N GLU A 6 -17.41 -13.28 -19.49
CA GLU A 6 -15.96 -13.05 -19.44
C GLU A 6 -15.63 -11.55 -19.36
N PHE A 7 -16.33 -10.72 -20.14
CA PHE A 7 -16.16 -9.27 -20.11
C PHE A 7 -16.56 -8.65 -18.75
N ARG A 8 -17.61 -9.18 -18.11
CA ARG A 8 -18.01 -8.76 -16.76
C ARG A 8 -16.95 -9.12 -15.72
N ILE A 9 -16.42 -10.34 -15.76
CA ILE A 9 -15.36 -10.80 -14.86
C ILE A 9 -14.11 -9.92 -15.02
N LYS A 10 -13.69 -9.63 -16.27
CA LYS A 10 -12.56 -8.73 -16.53
C LYS A 10 -12.78 -7.34 -15.97
N ARG A 11 -13.98 -6.77 -16.12
CA ARG A 11 -14.32 -5.47 -15.54
C ARG A 11 -14.25 -5.48 -14.02
N ASP A 12 -14.84 -6.49 -13.38
CA ASP A 12 -14.92 -6.53 -11.92
C ASP A 12 -13.51 -6.74 -11.32
N ASN A 13 -12.70 -7.64 -11.89
CA ASN A 13 -11.29 -7.80 -11.50
C ASN A 13 -10.44 -6.53 -11.76
N CYS A 14 -10.72 -5.82 -12.87
CA CYS A 14 -10.07 -4.55 -13.18
C CYS A 14 -10.44 -3.44 -12.18
N LYS A 15 -11.69 -3.43 -11.71
CA LYS A 15 -12.15 -2.52 -10.66
C LYS A 15 -11.40 -2.81 -9.36
N ASP A 16 -11.31 -4.07 -8.95
CA ASP A 16 -10.62 -4.45 -7.72
C ASP A 16 -9.13 -4.08 -7.79
N ALA A 17 -8.46 -4.29 -8.93
CA ALA A 17 -7.08 -3.85 -9.13
C ALA A 17 -6.93 -2.33 -9.05
N TYR A 18 -7.87 -1.57 -9.60
CA TYR A 18 -7.89 -0.10 -9.53
C TYR A 18 -8.01 0.39 -8.09
N LEU A 19 -8.95 -0.17 -7.34
CA LEU A 19 -9.19 0.18 -5.93
C LEU A 19 -8.00 -0.20 -5.03
N ASN A 20 -7.26 -1.26 -5.39
CA ASN A 20 -6.00 -1.64 -4.73
C ASN A 20 -4.78 -0.79 -5.16
N GLY A 21 -4.98 0.27 -5.95
CA GLY A 21 -3.95 1.28 -6.22
C GLY A 21 -3.29 1.20 -7.60
N LYS A 22 -3.61 0.21 -8.45
CA LYS A 22 -3.17 0.20 -9.85
C LYS A 22 -4.06 1.14 -10.67
N THR A 23 -3.76 2.42 -10.61
CA THR A 23 -4.63 3.49 -11.15
C THR A 23 -4.34 3.86 -12.61
N ASP A 24 -3.28 3.35 -13.23
CA ASP A 24 -2.98 3.63 -14.64
C ASP A 24 -3.89 2.81 -15.58
N PRO A 25 -4.75 3.45 -16.40
CA PRO A 25 -5.59 2.75 -17.35
C PRO A 25 -4.83 1.95 -18.41
N LEU A 26 -3.60 2.36 -18.76
CA LEU A 26 -2.78 1.66 -19.76
C LEU A 26 -2.28 0.33 -19.21
N GLU A 27 -1.76 0.31 -17.99
CA GLU A 27 -1.31 -0.91 -17.32
C GLU A 27 -2.46 -1.89 -17.08
N LEU A 28 -3.62 -1.38 -16.63
CA LEU A 28 -4.81 -2.20 -16.44
C LEU A 28 -5.32 -2.82 -17.75
N ALA A 29 -5.26 -2.08 -18.85
CA ALA A 29 -5.64 -2.57 -20.17
C ALA A 29 -4.78 -3.77 -20.60
N VAL A 30 -3.46 -3.69 -20.37
CA VAL A 30 -2.51 -4.79 -20.63
C VAL A 30 -2.81 -5.99 -19.73
N ILE A 31 -3.00 -5.77 -18.43
CA ILE A 31 -3.23 -6.86 -17.45
C ILE A 31 -4.50 -7.65 -17.77
N PHE A 32 -5.58 -6.96 -18.14
CA PHE A 32 -6.90 -7.59 -18.33
C PHE A 32 -7.22 -7.89 -19.80
N GLY A 33 -6.30 -7.61 -20.72
CA GLY A 33 -6.45 -7.89 -22.15
C GLY A 33 -7.63 -7.15 -22.78
N VAL A 34 -7.79 -5.86 -22.44
CA VAL A 34 -8.83 -4.96 -22.96
C VAL A 34 -8.22 -3.67 -23.48
N SER A 35 -8.96 -2.86 -24.23
CA SER A 35 -8.45 -1.55 -24.68
C SER A 35 -8.44 -0.53 -23.54
N ASP A 36 -7.46 0.38 -23.55
CA ASP A 36 -7.34 1.48 -22.59
C ASP A 36 -8.59 2.38 -22.58
N ILE A 37 -9.18 2.61 -23.76
CA ILE A 37 -10.44 3.35 -23.90
C ILE A 37 -11.57 2.67 -23.10
N THR A 38 -11.62 1.34 -23.10
CA THR A 38 -12.61 0.58 -22.35
C THR A 38 -12.41 0.75 -20.85
N VAL A 39 -11.17 0.67 -20.38
CA VAL A 39 -10.82 0.87 -18.96
C VAL A 39 -11.18 2.29 -18.51
N ARG A 40 -10.81 3.31 -19.30
CA ARG A 40 -11.17 4.72 -19.01
C ARG A 40 -12.69 4.91 -18.92
N LYS A 41 -13.45 4.24 -19.80
CA LYS A 41 -14.92 4.27 -19.77
C LYS A 41 -15.47 3.60 -18.50
N TRP A 42 -14.88 2.48 -18.07
CA TRP A 42 -15.27 1.81 -16.82
C TRP A 42 -14.98 2.67 -15.59
N ILE A 43 -13.78 3.25 -15.49
CA ILE A 43 -13.41 4.17 -14.40
C ILE A 43 -14.42 5.32 -14.29
N LYS A 44 -14.72 5.98 -15.42
CA LYS A 44 -15.63 7.12 -15.46
C LYS A 44 -17.08 6.72 -15.13
N SER A 45 -17.58 5.64 -15.72
CA SER A 45 -18.99 5.21 -15.53
C SER A 45 -19.24 4.62 -14.15
N GLY A 46 -18.27 3.88 -13.61
CA GLY A 46 -18.34 3.29 -12.27
C GLY A 46 -17.89 4.24 -11.16
N LYS A 47 -17.44 5.46 -11.49
CA LYS A 47 -16.92 6.46 -10.55
C LYS A 47 -15.82 5.89 -9.64
N TRP A 48 -14.92 5.10 -10.20
CA TRP A 48 -13.92 4.38 -9.41
C TRP A 48 -12.99 5.33 -8.65
N ASP A 49 -12.76 6.54 -9.16
CA ASP A 49 -12.02 7.60 -8.46
C ASP A 49 -12.69 8.06 -7.16
N GLU A 50 -14.02 8.16 -7.14
CA GLU A 50 -14.77 8.53 -5.93
C GLU A 50 -14.71 7.38 -4.91
N LEU A 51 -14.94 6.15 -5.37
CA LEU A 51 -14.86 4.95 -4.53
C LEU A 51 -13.46 4.78 -3.94
N PHE A 52 -12.40 4.95 -4.73
CA PHE A 52 -11.03 4.86 -4.25
C PHE A 52 -10.70 5.90 -3.18
N LYS A 53 -11.18 7.14 -3.36
CA LYS A 53 -11.01 8.20 -2.35
C LYS A 53 -11.77 7.89 -1.07
N GLU A 54 -12.99 7.39 -1.19
CA GLU A 54 -13.83 7.01 -0.06
C GLU A 54 -13.21 5.85 0.72
N GLU A 55 -12.77 4.80 0.04
CA GLU A 55 -12.11 3.64 0.64
C GLU A 55 -10.84 4.06 1.40
N ARG A 56 -9.98 4.88 0.79
CA ARG A 56 -8.79 5.42 1.48
C ARG A 56 -9.14 6.26 2.70
N LYS A 57 -10.23 7.02 2.64
CA LYS A 57 -10.70 7.82 3.79
C LYS A 57 -11.16 6.90 4.92
N LEU A 58 -11.94 5.87 4.60
CA LEU A 58 -12.42 4.88 5.57
C LEU A 58 -11.25 4.10 6.18
N ASP A 59 -10.29 3.66 5.38
CA ASP A 59 -9.07 3.00 5.87
C ASP A 59 -8.28 3.89 6.83
N HIS A 60 -8.17 5.18 6.52
CA HIS A 60 -7.53 6.14 7.40
C HIS A 60 -8.28 6.30 8.73
N GLU A 61 -9.61 6.43 8.70
CA GLU A 61 -10.46 6.52 9.89
C GLU A 61 -10.35 5.24 10.75
N ILE A 62 -10.38 4.06 10.12
CA ILE A 62 -10.17 2.76 10.77
C ILE A 62 -8.79 2.70 11.43
N SER A 63 -7.74 3.13 10.72
CA SER A 63 -6.37 3.17 11.26
C SER A 63 -6.26 4.06 12.50
N ILE A 64 -6.85 5.25 12.47
CA ILE A 64 -6.90 6.15 13.64
C ILE A 64 -7.65 5.47 14.79
N ALA A 65 -8.82 4.88 14.53
CA ALA A 65 -9.62 4.21 15.55
C ALA A 65 -8.85 3.04 16.20
N ARG A 66 -8.14 2.23 15.39
CA ARG A 66 -7.27 1.15 15.87
C ARG A 66 -6.14 1.67 16.76
N LYS A 67 -5.45 2.73 16.34
CA LYS A 67 -4.39 3.37 17.15
C LYS A 67 -4.94 3.87 18.49
N ARG A 68 -6.11 4.53 18.49
CA ARG A 68 -6.78 4.98 19.73
C ARG A 68 -7.17 3.83 20.64
N ALA A 69 -7.74 2.75 20.08
CA ALA A 69 -8.09 1.55 20.83
C ALA A 69 -6.87 0.89 21.46
N LEU A 70 -5.75 0.81 20.73
CA LEU A 70 -4.49 0.30 21.27
C LEU A 70 -3.99 1.15 22.44
N ILE A 71 -3.99 2.48 22.31
CA ILE A 71 -3.59 3.38 23.39
C ILE A 71 -4.44 3.14 24.64
N GLN A 72 -5.75 3.01 24.48
CA GLN A 72 -6.66 2.75 25.60
C GLN A 72 -6.39 1.38 26.24
N ALA A 73 -6.23 0.33 25.43
CA ALA A 73 -5.90 -1.01 25.92
C ALA A 73 -4.57 -1.05 26.68
N LEU A 74 -3.53 -0.35 26.17
CA LEU A 74 -2.24 -0.23 26.84
C LEU A 74 -2.32 0.53 28.16
N ARG A 75 -3.14 1.59 28.23
CA ARG A 75 -3.39 2.35 29.47
C ARG A 75 -4.07 1.50 30.53
N GLU A 76 -5.09 0.71 30.16
CA GLU A 76 -5.76 -0.19 31.10
C GLU A 76 -4.85 -1.35 31.54
N TYR A 77 -4.10 -1.94 30.61
CA TYR A 77 -3.10 -2.97 30.94
C TYR A 77 -2.03 -2.44 31.92
N ALA A 78 -1.58 -1.20 31.75
CA ALA A 78 -0.62 -0.59 32.67
C ALA A 78 -1.14 -0.45 34.11
N LYS A 79 -2.46 -0.33 34.30
CA LYS A 79 -3.10 -0.28 35.62
C LYS A 79 -3.24 -1.68 36.24
N ASN A 80 -3.41 -2.72 35.41
CA ASN A 80 -3.51 -4.11 35.87
C ASN A 80 -2.78 -5.10 34.94
N PRO A 81 -1.44 -5.23 35.07
CA PRO A 81 -0.64 -6.05 34.15
C PRO A 81 -0.86 -7.56 34.30
N ALA A 82 -1.47 -8.01 35.40
CA ALA A 82 -1.78 -9.42 35.64
C ALA A 82 -3.06 -9.89 34.94
N ASP A 83 -3.82 -8.97 34.34
CA ASP A 83 -5.04 -9.29 33.60
C ASP A 83 -4.70 -9.90 32.23
N THR A 84 -4.94 -11.21 32.12
CA THR A 84 -4.67 -12.00 30.92
C THR A 84 -5.59 -11.63 29.76
N ALA A 85 -6.81 -11.14 30.02
CA ALA A 85 -7.73 -10.72 28.97
C ALA A 85 -7.26 -9.42 28.31
N LEU A 86 -6.75 -8.46 29.10
CA LEU A 86 -6.14 -7.23 28.58
C LEU A 86 -4.86 -7.53 27.80
N GLN A 87 -4.05 -8.48 28.25
CA GLN A 87 -2.85 -8.91 27.51
C GLN A 87 -3.20 -9.53 26.15
N SER A 88 -4.21 -10.40 26.10
CA SER A 88 -4.72 -10.98 24.85
C SER A 88 -5.27 -9.92 23.89
N LEU A 89 -6.02 -8.94 24.40
CA LEU A 89 -6.54 -7.82 23.61
C LEU A 89 -5.41 -6.97 23.00
N VAL A 90 -4.39 -6.62 23.79
CA VAL A 90 -3.22 -5.88 23.31
C VAL A 90 -2.49 -6.66 22.22
N ASN A 91 -2.32 -7.98 22.39
CA ASN A 91 -1.67 -8.83 21.39
C ASN A 91 -2.47 -8.93 20.09
N LEU A 92 -3.80 -9.06 20.17
CA LEU A 92 -4.68 -9.13 19.01
C LEU A 92 -4.67 -7.82 18.20
N ILE A 93 -4.66 -6.67 18.89
CA ILE A 93 -4.57 -5.36 18.22
C ILE A 93 -3.19 -5.17 17.58
N LYS A 94 -2.10 -5.60 18.23
CA LYS A 94 -0.74 -5.57 17.67
C LYS A 94 -0.59 -6.48 16.45
N GLN A 95 -1.20 -7.67 16.47
CA GLN A 95 -1.21 -8.56 15.30
C GLN A 95 -1.96 -7.93 14.13
N ASN A 96 -3.14 -7.35 14.38
CA ASN A 96 -3.91 -6.63 13.35
C ASN A 96 -3.16 -5.43 12.74
N GLN A 97 -2.21 -4.83 13.47
CA GLN A 97 -1.37 -3.76 12.94
C GLN A 97 -0.25 -4.29 12.02
N LYS A 98 0.31 -5.47 12.29
CA LYS A 98 1.32 -6.09 11.42
C LYS A 98 0.80 -6.40 10.01
N ASP A 99 -0.48 -6.74 9.89
CA ASP A 99 -1.09 -7.01 8.57
C ASP A 99 -1.18 -5.75 7.68
N SER A 100 -1.00 -4.57 8.26
CA SER A 100 -0.97 -3.29 7.53
C SER A 100 0.44 -2.77 7.21
N GLU A 101 1.49 -3.43 7.71
CA GLU A 101 2.87 -3.09 7.38
C GLU A 101 3.27 -3.73 6.03
N PRO A 102 4.10 -3.07 5.21
CA PRO A 102 4.61 -3.68 3.97
C PRO A 102 5.28 -5.02 4.30
N SER A 103 5.01 -6.05 3.51
CA SER A 103 5.60 -7.37 3.74
C SER A 103 7.12 -7.26 3.79
N LYS A 104 7.75 -8.04 4.68
CA LYS A 104 9.21 -8.09 4.78
C LYS A 104 9.86 -8.36 3.41
N GLU A 105 9.22 -9.19 2.60
CA GLU A 105 9.65 -9.52 1.24
C GLU A 105 9.65 -8.30 0.29
N LEU A 106 8.64 -7.43 0.37
CA LEU A 106 8.61 -6.18 -0.40
C LEU A 106 9.74 -5.23 0.05
N ASN A 107 9.96 -5.12 1.36
CA ASN A 107 11.07 -4.31 1.89
C ASN A 107 12.43 -4.84 1.42
N ASP A 108 12.63 -6.16 1.47
CA ASP A 108 13.86 -6.80 1.01
C ASP A 108 14.07 -6.59 -0.50
N TYR A 109 13.00 -6.61 -1.31
CA TYR A 109 13.08 -6.31 -2.73
C TYR A 109 13.48 -4.85 -3.01
N ILE A 110 12.87 -3.90 -2.30
CA ILE A 110 13.21 -2.48 -2.43
C ILE A 110 14.68 -2.24 -2.10
N VAL A 111 15.18 -2.82 -0.99
CA VAL A 111 16.59 -2.71 -0.61
C VAL A 111 17.51 -3.27 -1.69
N ARG A 112 17.24 -4.48 -2.18
CA ARG A 112 18.04 -5.09 -3.27
C ARG A 112 18.05 -4.25 -4.53
N PHE A 113 16.93 -3.66 -4.90
CA PHE A 113 16.86 -2.77 -6.06
C PHE A 113 17.74 -1.53 -5.85
N LEU A 114 17.65 -0.89 -4.69
CA LEU A 114 18.48 0.29 -4.37
C LEU A 114 19.97 -0.05 -4.37
N ASP A 115 20.34 -1.23 -3.85
CA ASP A 115 21.72 -1.73 -3.86
C ASP A 115 22.20 -1.97 -5.30
N GLN A 116 21.41 -2.64 -6.14
CA GLN A 116 21.77 -2.90 -7.54
C GLN A 116 21.97 -1.62 -8.36
N VAL A 117 21.14 -0.60 -8.13
CA VAL A 117 21.29 0.71 -8.79
C VAL A 117 22.56 1.41 -8.32
N THR A 118 22.86 1.33 -7.03
CA THR A 118 24.09 1.85 -6.43
C THR A 118 25.32 1.17 -7.04
N ASP A 119 25.34 -0.16 -7.07
CA ASP A 119 26.41 -0.97 -7.63
C ASP A 119 26.64 -0.65 -9.11
N PHE A 120 25.57 -0.58 -9.90
CA PHE A 120 25.63 -0.19 -11.30
C PHE A 120 26.28 1.19 -11.50
N MET A 121 25.89 2.19 -10.70
CA MET A 121 26.46 3.53 -10.80
C MET A 121 27.94 3.58 -10.39
N ILE A 122 28.35 2.76 -9.41
CA ILE A 122 29.75 2.61 -9.02
C ILE A 122 30.56 1.96 -10.14
N GLU A 123 30.10 0.83 -10.68
CA GLU A 123 30.77 0.09 -11.76
C GLU A 123 30.96 0.92 -13.03
N LYS A 124 30.02 1.83 -13.32
CA LYS A 124 30.07 2.73 -14.49
C LYS A 124 30.74 4.08 -14.23
N GLY A 125 31.22 4.32 -13.00
CA GLY A 125 31.89 5.58 -12.65
C GLY A 125 30.98 6.81 -12.64
N HIS A 126 29.68 6.64 -12.37
CA HIS A 126 28.69 7.71 -12.36
C HIS A 126 28.56 8.38 -10.98
N GLU A 127 29.67 8.87 -10.43
CA GLU A 127 29.74 9.39 -9.05
C GLU A 127 28.78 10.54 -8.75
N THR A 128 28.57 11.45 -9.71
CA THR A 128 27.64 12.59 -9.53
C THR A 128 26.18 12.12 -9.47
N MET A 129 25.83 11.15 -10.33
CA MET A 129 24.49 10.56 -10.37
C MET A 129 24.23 9.73 -9.11
N LEU A 130 25.24 9.00 -8.62
CA LEU A 130 25.17 8.25 -7.37
C LEU A 130 24.85 9.16 -6.18
N LYS A 131 25.53 10.30 -6.06
CA LYS A 131 25.28 11.28 -4.97
C LYS A 131 23.86 11.84 -5.04
N GLN A 132 23.39 12.19 -6.24
CA GLN A 132 22.01 12.66 -6.43
C GLN A 132 20.98 11.58 -6.07
N PHE A 133 21.21 10.35 -6.51
CA PHE A 133 20.36 9.21 -6.20
C PHE A 133 20.27 8.95 -4.69
N GLN A 134 21.41 8.90 -4.00
CA GLN A 134 21.46 8.71 -2.55
C GLN A 134 20.74 9.84 -1.79
N SER A 135 20.91 11.10 -2.22
CA SER A 135 20.19 12.23 -1.64
C SER A 135 18.68 12.06 -1.76
N ILE A 136 18.18 11.71 -2.95
CA ILE A 136 16.75 11.53 -3.20
C ILE A 136 16.18 10.38 -2.36
N VAL A 137 16.92 9.28 -2.24
CA VAL A 137 16.49 8.12 -1.43
C VAL A 137 16.40 8.49 0.05
N ILE A 138 17.35 9.26 0.57
CA ILE A 138 17.34 9.76 1.95
C ILE A 138 16.13 10.68 2.17
N ASP A 139 15.94 11.67 1.29
CA ASP A 139 14.82 12.62 1.39
C ASP A 139 13.46 11.90 1.33
N LEU A 140 13.35 10.88 0.46
CA LEU A 140 12.17 10.04 0.36
C LEU A 140 11.95 9.22 1.63
N ALA A 141 13.00 8.61 2.18
CA ALA A 141 12.90 7.85 3.42
C ALA A 141 12.49 8.74 4.60
N GLU A 142 13.03 9.96 4.69
CA GLU A 142 12.68 10.98 5.68
C GLU A 142 11.21 11.39 5.55
N TYR A 143 10.77 11.72 4.32
CA TYR A 143 9.38 12.07 4.02
C TYR A 143 8.40 10.95 4.40
N LEU A 144 8.72 9.71 4.03
CA LEU A 144 7.90 8.54 4.37
C LEU A 144 7.88 8.28 5.88
N ARG A 145 9.00 8.45 6.58
CA ARG A 145 9.08 8.33 8.04
C ARG A 145 8.18 9.36 8.74
N VAL A 146 8.23 10.64 8.32
CA VAL A 146 7.40 11.71 8.90
C VAL A 146 5.91 11.49 8.61
N ARG A 147 5.57 10.98 7.43
CA ARG A 147 4.17 10.72 7.05
C ARG A 147 3.57 9.50 7.75
N ASN A 148 4.39 8.50 8.07
CA ASN A 148 3.95 7.23 8.67
C ASN A 148 4.07 7.17 10.20
N GLY A 149 4.92 8.01 10.80
CA GLY A 149 5.02 8.21 12.26
C GLY A 149 3.81 8.95 12.81
#